data_AF-A0A1F4V216-F1
#
_entry.id   AF-A0A1F4V216-F1
#
_cell.length_a   1.000
_cell.length_b   1.000
_cell.length_c   1.000
_cell.angle_alpha   90.00
_cell.angle_beta   90.00
_cell.angle_gamma   90.00
#
_symmetry.space_group_name_H-M   'P 1'
#
loop_
_entity.id
_entity.type
_entity.pdbx_description
1 polymer ?
#
loop_
_entity_poly.entity_id
_entity_poly.type
_entity_poly.pdbx_seq_one_letter_code
_entity_poly.pdbx_strand_id
1 'polypeptide(L)'
;MKKPVLVFIGLLVLVTLAAFLLTQKNTQVSDNLGNKNLNVSDENPRPDDSAFSKVVTTPAPTFIDTNEKEIDPANVDPALFVLDITNKYLKLPVGRKLVYEGQTEDGLERVEITIPGDRKEILGVKTLVYVDKVWVDGELIESTKDYLAQDVNGNVWYFGEDVDNYEDGKLKDHSGAWLAGINGAQPGFWIKADEKVGDKYRQEYAKGIAEDSREILAVKQTVKIGLGTYNDCVKTYDWTPLDPEAKEYKYYCSEVGALVMETDLSNNDTIELKSAN
;
A
#
# COMPACT_ATOMS: atom_id res chain seq x y z
N MET A 1 -11.42 -17.71 -31.38
CA MET A 1 -10.02 -17.41 -30.97
C MET A 1 -10.11 -16.81 -29.59
N LYS A 2 -9.67 -17.55 -28.57
CA LYS A 2 -9.64 -17.08 -27.18
C LYS A 2 -8.58 -15.97 -27.08
N LYS A 3 -8.94 -14.82 -26.50
CA LYS A 3 -8.00 -13.71 -26.29
C LYS A 3 -7.03 -14.12 -25.17
N PRO A 4 -5.74 -13.73 -25.24
CA PRO A 4 -4.78 -14.01 -24.19
C PRO A 4 -5.15 -13.24 -22.93
N VAL A 5 -5.20 -13.95 -21.80
CA VAL A 5 -5.40 -13.38 -20.47
C VAL A 5 -4.05 -12.82 -20.01
N LEU A 6 -3.99 -11.52 -19.73
CA LEU A 6 -2.84 -10.86 -19.09
C LEU A 6 -3.31 -10.50 -17.68
N VAL A 7 -2.81 -11.25 -16.71
CA VAL A 7 -3.06 -11.07 -15.27
C VAL A 7 -1.91 -10.19 -14.76
N PHE A 8 -2.24 -9.04 -14.18
CA PHE A 8 -1.30 -8.20 -13.43
C PHE A 8 -1.88 -8.11 -12.02
N ILE A 9 -1.41 -8.94 -11.08
CA ILE A 9 -1.94 -8.95 -9.72
C ILE A 9 -0.77 -9.00 -8.73
N GLY A 10 -0.25 -7.82 -8.39
CA GLY A 10 0.37 -7.61 -7.09
C GLY A 10 -0.70 -6.97 -6.22
N LEU A 11 -1.07 -7.60 -5.10
CA LEU A 11 -2.00 -7.06 -4.10
C LEU A 11 -3.51 -7.22 -4.40
N LEU A 12 -3.97 -8.47 -4.48
CA LEU A 12 -5.41 -8.83 -4.54
C LEU A 12 -6.12 -7.92 -5.53
N VAL A 13 -5.73 -7.93 -6.80
CA VAL A 13 -6.36 -7.12 -7.83
C VAL A 13 -7.34 -8.04 -8.53
N LEU A 14 -8.64 -7.81 -8.33
CA LEU A 14 -9.65 -8.31 -9.26
C LEU A 14 -9.43 -7.58 -10.60
N VAL A 15 -8.56 -8.09 -11.46
CA VAL A 15 -8.52 -7.61 -12.85
C VAL A 15 -9.40 -8.52 -13.70
N THR A 16 -10.62 -8.06 -13.98
CA THR A 16 -11.35 -8.53 -15.15
C THR A 16 -10.68 -8.09 -16.44
N LEU A 17 -10.71 -8.99 -17.41
CA LEU A 17 -10.00 -8.92 -18.68
C LEU A 17 -10.33 -7.67 -19.53
N ALA A 18 -9.45 -6.65 -19.55
CA ALA A 18 -9.45 -5.61 -20.58
C ALA A 18 -8.08 -5.47 -21.27
N ALA A 19 -8.00 -6.03 -22.48
CA ALA A 19 -6.80 -6.06 -23.32
C ALA A 19 -6.27 -4.65 -23.69
N PHE A 20 -4.95 -4.44 -23.58
CA PHE A 20 -4.25 -3.29 -24.18
C PHE A 20 -3.20 -3.71 -25.23
N LEU A 21 -3.30 -3.12 -26.42
CA LEU A 21 -2.26 -3.13 -27.46
C LEU A 21 -1.50 -1.80 -27.37
N LEU A 22 -0.19 -1.86 -27.13
CA LEU A 22 0.70 -0.69 -27.08
C LEU A 22 0.73 0.10 -28.40
N THR A 23 0.88 1.42 -28.31
CA THR A 23 1.87 2.11 -29.14
C THR A 23 2.49 3.29 -28.38
N GLN A 24 3.80 3.19 -28.11
CA GLN A 24 4.65 4.26 -27.60
C GLN A 24 4.77 5.42 -28.61
N LYS A 25 4.86 6.67 -28.12
CA LYS A 25 5.76 7.70 -28.67
C LYS A 25 5.99 8.91 -27.76
N ASN A 26 7.27 9.12 -27.47
CA ASN A 26 8.03 10.37 -27.33
C ASN A 26 7.87 11.32 -26.12
N THR A 27 8.93 11.27 -25.30
CA THR A 27 9.54 12.30 -24.46
C THR A 27 9.88 13.60 -25.20
N GLN A 28 9.57 14.76 -24.59
CA GLN A 28 10.45 15.94 -24.48
C GLN A 28 9.80 16.96 -23.53
N VAL A 29 10.37 17.20 -22.34
CA VAL A 29 10.29 18.51 -21.68
C VAL A 29 11.62 18.79 -20.98
N SER A 30 12.20 19.92 -21.32
CA SER A 30 13.47 20.49 -20.86
C SER A 30 13.31 21.37 -19.62
N ASP A 31 14.36 21.42 -18.80
CA ASP A 31 14.57 22.29 -17.65
C ASP A 31 14.43 23.79 -17.93
N ASN A 32 14.07 24.58 -16.91
CA ASN A 32 14.81 25.79 -16.55
C ASN A 32 14.49 26.38 -15.16
N LEU A 33 15.57 26.82 -14.51
CA LEU A 33 15.69 27.52 -13.23
C LEU A 33 14.89 28.83 -13.11
N GLY A 34 14.59 29.24 -11.86
CA GLY A 34 14.17 30.60 -11.56
C GLY A 34 13.95 30.93 -10.08
N ASN A 35 15.04 31.07 -9.33
CA ASN A 35 15.10 31.61 -7.97
C ASN A 35 14.64 33.09 -7.93
N LYS A 36 13.84 33.52 -6.94
CA LYS A 36 13.77 34.93 -6.50
C LYS A 36 13.08 35.11 -5.13
N ASN A 37 13.90 35.52 -4.17
CA ASN A 37 13.54 36.11 -2.88
C ASN A 37 12.77 37.43 -3.03
N LEU A 38 11.89 37.71 -2.06
CA LEU A 38 11.43 39.06 -1.75
C LEU A 38 11.57 39.32 -0.24
N ASN A 39 12.46 40.26 0.08
CA ASN A 39 12.57 40.95 1.37
C ASN A 39 11.47 42.01 1.49
N VAL A 40 10.95 42.25 2.69
CA VAL A 40 10.39 43.54 3.09
C VAL A 40 10.83 43.92 4.52
N SER A 41 11.54 45.04 4.53
CA SER A 41 12.00 46.03 5.53
C SER A 41 11.53 46.03 7.00
N ASP A 42 12.55 46.13 7.88
CA ASP A 42 12.87 47.17 8.88
C ASP A 42 11.78 48.12 9.42
N GLU A 43 11.74 48.29 10.76
CA GLU A 43 12.06 49.55 11.46
C GLU A 43 12.16 49.36 13.00
N ASN A 44 13.07 50.11 13.63
CA ASN A 44 13.42 50.21 15.06
C ASN A 44 13.60 51.75 15.32
N PRO A 45 13.56 52.38 16.54
CA PRO A 45 13.63 51.85 17.92
C PRO A 45 12.76 52.59 19.00
N ARG A 46 13.05 52.27 20.28
CA ARG A 46 12.40 52.51 21.61
C ARG A 46 12.22 54.00 22.05
N PRO A 47 11.48 54.26 23.17
CA PRO A 47 12.14 54.34 24.49
C PRO A 47 11.34 53.73 25.67
N ASP A 48 11.99 53.71 26.84
CA ASP A 48 11.56 53.08 28.10
C ASP A 48 10.24 53.63 28.69
N ASP A 49 9.53 52.78 29.43
CA ASP A 49 8.95 53.22 30.70
C ASP A 49 8.84 52.03 31.67
N SER A 50 9.33 52.25 32.88
CA SER A 50 9.38 51.28 33.97
C SER A 50 8.07 51.23 34.73
N ALA A 51 7.33 50.11 34.71
CA ALA A 51 6.28 49.88 35.70
C ALA A 51 5.88 48.40 35.85
N PHE A 52 5.86 47.95 37.10
CA PHE A 52 5.18 46.76 37.64
C PHE A 52 5.75 45.36 37.35
N SER A 53 6.58 44.94 38.32
CA SER A 53 6.76 43.56 38.73
C SER A 53 5.41 42.89 39.02
N LYS A 54 5.02 41.95 38.17
CA LYS A 54 4.19 40.78 38.51
C LYS A 54 4.85 39.58 37.84
N VAL A 55 5.41 38.69 38.65
CA VAL A 55 5.89 37.38 38.20
C VAL A 55 4.68 36.59 37.74
N VAL A 56 4.40 36.66 36.43
CA VAL A 56 3.58 35.69 35.73
C VAL A 56 4.52 34.53 35.43
N THR A 57 4.41 33.45 36.19
CA THR A 57 4.99 32.17 35.77
C THR A 57 4.27 31.72 34.52
N THR A 58 4.82 32.08 33.36
CA THR A 58 4.55 31.41 32.11
C THR A 58 4.86 29.93 32.29
N PRO A 59 3.96 29.01 31.90
CA PRO A 59 4.36 27.62 31.76
C PRO A 59 5.53 27.59 30.78
N ALA A 60 6.60 26.92 31.16
CA ALA A 60 7.72 26.68 30.26
C ALA A 60 7.17 26.09 28.95
N PRO A 61 7.69 26.50 27.78
CA PRO A 61 7.32 25.84 26.54
C PRO A 61 7.66 24.37 26.71
N THR A 62 6.63 23.52 26.76
CA THR A 62 6.78 22.10 26.51
C THR A 62 7.29 21.97 25.10
N PHE A 63 8.61 21.83 24.96
CA PHE A 63 9.20 21.21 23.79
C PHE A 63 8.67 19.78 23.76
N ILE A 64 7.57 19.58 23.04
CA ILE A 64 7.23 18.25 22.59
C ILE A 64 8.29 17.96 21.53
N ASP A 65 9.26 17.14 21.91
CA ASP A 65 10.14 16.54 20.95
C ASP A 65 9.30 15.55 20.11
N THR A 66 8.64 16.07 19.06
CA THR A 66 7.93 15.27 18.07
C THR A 66 8.91 14.64 17.09
N ASN A 67 10.08 14.17 17.54
CA ASN A 67 11.04 13.38 16.76
C ASN A 67 10.43 12.01 16.39
N GLU A 68 9.19 11.97 15.92
CA GLU A 68 8.72 10.93 15.04
C GLU A 68 9.62 11.03 13.81
N LYS A 69 10.54 10.06 13.69
CA LYS A 69 11.45 10.02 12.55
C LYS A 69 10.58 9.74 11.33
N GLU A 70 10.33 10.80 10.56
CA GLU A 70 9.72 10.68 9.26
C GLU A 70 10.63 9.84 8.37
N ILE A 71 10.07 8.81 7.74
CA ILE A 71 10.80 7.90 6.86
C ILE A 71 10.45 8.27 5.43
N ASP A 72 11.46 8.70 4.67
CA ASP A 72 11.30 9.02 3.25
C ASP A 72 11.28 7.71 2.44
N PRO A 73 10.20 7.43 1.68
CA PRO A 73 10.16 6.29 0.76
C PRO A 73 11.34 6.21 -0.21
N ALA A 74 11.88 7.36 -0.63
CA ALA A 74 13.02 7.41 -1.52
C ALA A 74 14.36 7.16 -0.81
N ASN A 75 14.39 7.23 0.52
CA ASN A 75 15.59 7.11 1.34
C ASN A 75 15.32 6.35 2.63
N VAL A 76 15.23 5.03 2.48
CA VAL A 76 14.95 4.08 3.56
C VAL A 76 16.18 3.94 4.48
N ASP A 77 16.02 4.22 5.78
CA ASP A 77 17.00 3.86 6.82
C ASP A 77 16.61 2.51 7.45
N PRO A 78 17.39 1.43 7.24
CA PRO A 78 17.06 0.11 7.78
C PRO A 78 16.92 0.05 9.30
N ALA A 79 17.54 0.97 10.04
CA ALA A 79 17.45 1.03 11.49
C ALA A 79 16.06 1.45 12.00
N LEU A 80 15.19 1.92 11.11
CA LEU A 80 13.83 2.37 11.43
C LEU A 80 12.77 1.29 11.19
N PHE A 81 13.17 0.06 10.90
CA PHE A 81 12.26 -1.05 10.64
C PHE A 81 12.32 -2.10 11.74
N VAL A 82 11.16 -2.64 12.07
CA VAL A 82 10.99 -3.73 13.03
C VAL A 82 10.73 -5.04 12.32
N LEU A 83 11.01 -6.16 12.99
CA LEU A 83 10.83 -7.48 12.39
C LEU A 83 9.34 -7.84 12.28
N ASP A 84 8.56 -7.59 13.33
CA ASP A 84 7.17 -8.03 13.40
C ASP A 84 6.21 -6.98 12.86
N ILE A 85 5.28 -7.41 12.00
CA ILE A 85 4.23 -6.55 11.45
C ILE A 85 2.98 -6.68 12.33
N THR A 86 2.75 -5.66 13.15
CA THR A 86 1.71 -5.59 14.19
C THR A 86 0.67 -4.50 13.94
N ASN A 87 0.72 -3.83 12.78
CA ASN A 87 -0.24 -2.81 12.37
C ASN A 87 -1.68 -3.30 12.57
N LYS A 88 -2.53 -2.45 13.16
CA LYS A 88 -3.88 -2.86 13.58
C LYS A 88 -4.74 -3.41 12.43
N TYR A 89 -4.56 -2.92 11.21
CA TYR A 89 -5.33 -3.29 10.03
C TYR A 89 -4.64 -4.35 9.15
N LEU A 90 -3.36 -4.62 9.38
CA LEU A 90 -2.57 -5.66 8.71
C LEU A 90 -1.59 -6.31 9.71
N LYS A 91 -2.06 -7.33 10.44
CA LYS A 91 -1.26 -8.07 11.42
C LYS A 91 -0.76 -9.36 10.78
N LEU A 92 0.55 -9.57 10.72
CA LEU A 92 1.14 -10.72 10.01
C LEU A 92 2.01 -11.59 10.92
N PRO A 93 1.43 -12.25 11.96
CA PRO A 93 2.17 -13.24 12.73
C PRO A 93 2.57 -14.42 11.83
N VAL A 94 3.74 -15.01 12.11
CA VAL A 94 4.21 -16.21 11.44
C VAL A 94 3.21 -17.35 11.62
N GLY A 95 2.95 -18.08 10.54
CA GLY A 95 1.97 -19.17 10.48
C GLY A 95 0.56 -18.71 10.10
N ARG A 96 0.31 -17.40 10.02
CA ARG A 96 -1.00 -16.87 9.63
C ARG A 96 -1.40 -17.36 8.23
N LYS A 97 -2.65 -17.76 8.08
CA LYS A 97 -3.29 -18.11 6.82
C LYS A 97 -4.61 -17.37 6.65
N LEU A 98 -4.79 -16.72 5.51
CA LEU A 98 -6.04 -16.06 5.12
C LEU A 98 -6.56 -16.71 3.84
N VAL A 99 -7.88 -16.81 3.73
CA VAL A 99 -8.56 -17.32 2.55
C VAL A 99 -9.65 -16.35 2.15
N TYR A 100 -9.68 -16.00 0.87
CA TYR A 100 -10.71 -15.16 0.26
C TYR A 100 -11.33 -15.89 -0.91
N GLU A 101 -12.65 -15.73 -1.11
CA GLU A 101 -13.36 -16.31 -2.26
C GLU A 101 -14.50 -15.40 -2.72
N GLY A 102 -14.74 -15.37 -4.03
CA GLY A 102 -15.80 -14.61 -4.69
C GLY A 102 -16.09 -15.15 -6.08
N GLN A 103 -17.35 -15.00 -6.53
CA GLN A 103 -17.67 -15.28 -7.93
C GLN A 103 -17.34 -14.04 -8.75
N THR A 104 -16.55 -14.22 -9.81
CA THR A 104 -16.19 -13.18 -10.78
C THR A 104 -16.73 -13.53 -12.16
N GLU A 105 -16.60 -12.61 -13.11
CA GLU A 105 -16.87 -12.88 -14.53
C GLU A 105 -16.00 -14.01 -15.11
N ASP A 106 -14.78 -14.18 -14.59
CA ASP A 106 -13.81 -15.18 -15.07
C ASP A 106 -13.97 -16.54 -14.39
N GLY A 107 -14.62 -16.62 -13.22
CA GLY A 107 -14.91 -17.88 -12.53
C GLY A 107 -15.04 -17.73 -11.02
N LEU A 108 -15.05 -18.84 -10.29
CA LEU A 108 -14.89 -18.79 -8.84
C LEU A 108 -13.43 -18.45 -8.54
N GLU A 109 -13.18 -17.20 -8.15
CA GLU A 109 -11.87 -16.76 -7.70
C GLU A 109 -11.66 -17.13 -6.24
N ARG A 110 -10.45 -17.59 -5.96
CA ARG A 110 -10.00 -18.00 -4.65
C ARG A 110 -8.58 -17.51 -4.41
N VAL A 111 -8.37 -16.86 -3.28
CA VAL A 111 -7.05 -16.35 -2.86
C VAL A 111 -6.60 -17.04 -1.57
N GLU A 112 -5.34 -17.47 -1.50
CA GLU A 112 -4.70 -17.92 -0.25
C GLU A 112 -3.47 -17.11 0.06
N ILE A 113 -3.48 -16.53 1.26
CA ILE A 113 -2.33 -15.82 1.79
C ILE A 113 -1.73 -16.63 2.94
N THR A 114 -0.41 -16.76 2.94
CA THR A 114 0.33 -17.42 4.03
C THR A 114 1.56 -16.63 4.45
N ILE A 115 1.84 -16.63 5.76
CA ILE A 115 3.01 -15.97 6.35
C ILE A 115 4.00 -17.03 6.84
N PRO A 116 4.92 -17.52 5.99
CA PRO A 116 5.83 -18.60 6.35
C PRO A 116 6.87 -18.22 7.40
N GLY A 117 7.14 -16.91 7.57
CA GLY A 117 8.20 -16.40 8.45
C GLY A 117 9.56 -16.25 7.77
N ASP A 118 9.65 -16.61 6.50
CA ASP A 118 10.79 -16.30 5.64
C ASP A 118 10.97 -14.78 5.50
N ARG A 119 12.21 -14.36 5.27
CA ARG A 119 12.57 -12.94 5.08
C ARG A 119 13.54 -12.75 3.93
N LYS A 120 13.43 -11.62 3.25
CA LYS A 120 14.38 -11.15 2.23
C LYS A 120 14.99 -9.84 2.69
N GLU A 121 16.25 -9.60 2.35
CA GLU A 121 16.87 -8.31 2.59
C GLU A 121 16.76 -7.46 1.32
N ILE A 122 16.09 -6.32 1.41
CA ILE A 122 15.90 -5.36 0.31
C ILE A 122 16.29 -3.99 0.84
N LEU A 123 17.23 -3.31 0.18
CA LEU A 123 17.79 -2.03 0.65
C LEU A 123 18.30 -2.07 2.10
N GLY A 124 18.76 -3.24 2.58
CA GLY A 124 19.21 -3.46 3.96
C GLY A 124 18.08 -3.72 4.98
N VAL A 125 16.81 -3.60 4.58
CA VAL A 125 15.64 -3.92 5.42
C VAL A 125 15.30 -5.40 5.32
N LYS A 126 15.09 -6.06 6.46
CA LYS A 126 14.60 -7.45 6.53
C LYS A 126 13.08 -7.52 6.34
N THR A 127 12.64 -7.62 5.10
CA THR A 127 11.23 -7.73 4.73
C THR A 127 10.71 -9.14 5.04
N LEU A 128 9.50 -9.22 5.58
CA LEU A 128 8.73 -10.44 5.76
C LEU A 128 8.15 -10.87 4.42
N VAL A 129 8.27 -12.17 4.11
CA VAL A 129 7.64 -12.75 2.93
C VAL A 129 6.16 -12.98 3.23
N TYR A 130 5.31 -12.36 2.41
CA TYR A 130 3.88 -12.57 2.35
C TYR A 130 3.62 -13.35 1.06
N VAL A 131 3.12 -14.58 1.17
CA VAL A 131 2.89 -15.44 0.00
C VAL A 131 1.43 -15.36 -0.37
N ASP A 132 1.15 -14.82 -1.54
CA ASP A 132 -0.17 -14.77 -2.16
C ASP A 132 -0.28 -15.81 -3.28
N LYS A 133 -1.45 -16.43 -3.42
CA LYS A 133 -1.76 -17.37 -4.50
C LYS A 133 -3.19 -17.18 -4.92
N VAL A 134 -3.40 -17.10 -6.23
CA VAL A 134 -4.71 -16.88 -6.83
C VAL A 134 -5.09 -18.07 -7.71
N TRP A 135 -6.32 -18.54 -7.53
CA TRP A 135 -6.93 -19.58 -8.34
C TRP A 135 -8.25 -19.11 -8.93
N VAL A 136 -8.53 -19.52 -10.16
CA VAL A 136 -9.84 -19.35 -10.81
C VAL A 136 -10.35 -20.73 -11.22
N ASP A 137 -11.57 -21.08 -10.80
CA ASP A 137 -12.19 -22.39 -11.03
C ASP A 137 -11.27 -23.58 -10.63
N GLY A 138 -10.41 -23.35 -9.64
CA GLY A 138 -9.45 -24.33 -9.11
C GLY A 138 -8.13 -24.45 -9.89
N GLU A 139 -7.95 -23.68 -10.97
CA GLU A 139 -6.66 -23.55 -11.68
C GLU A 139 -5.82 -22.46 -11.03
N LEU A 140 -4.56 -22.75 -10.70
CA LEU A 140 -3.62 -21.75 -10.20
C LEU A 140 -3.26 -20.82 -11.35
N ILE A 141 -3.53 -19.52 -11.19
CA ILE A 141 -3.21 -18.51 -12.20
C ILE A 141 -2.00 -17.66 -11.79
N GLU A 142 -1.73 -17.55 -10.48
CA GLU A 142 -0.63 -16.73 -9.97
C GLU A 142 -0.12 -17.23 -8.61
N SER A 143 1.20 -17.09 -8.40
CA SER A 143 1.83 -17.20 -7.08
C SER A 143 2.83 -16.06 -6.90
N THR A 144 2.61 -15.27 -5.87
CA THR A 144 3.39 -14.06 -5.59
C THR A 144 4.07 -14.16 -4.23
N LYS A 145 5.26 -13.57 -4.13
CA LYS A 145 5.97 -13.33 -2.87
C LYS A 145 6.18 -11.85 -2.70
N ASP A 146 5.28 -11.23 -1.95
CA ASP A 146 5.36 -9.84 -1.55
C ASP A 146 6.34 -9.65 -0.39
N TYR A 147 7.06 -8.53 -0.40
CA TYR A 147 8.09 -8.21 0.57
C TYR A 147 7.66 -7.02 1.42
N LEU A 148 7.21 -7.29 2.65
CA LEU A 148 6.64 -6.27 3.54
C LEU A 148 7.54 -5.98 4.74
N ALA A 149 7.60 -4.74 5.20
CA ALA A 149 8.24 -4.41 6.47
C ALA A 149 7.47 -3.33 7.22
N GLN A 150 7.47 -3.39 8.54
CA GLN A 150 6.87 -2.35 9.37
C GLN A 150 7.95 -1.41 9.90
N ASP A 151 7.67 -0.12 9.87
CA ASP A 151 8.52 0.87 10.51
C ASP A 151 8.23 1.06 12.01
N VAL A 152 9.10 1.80 12.71
CA VAL A 152 8.94 2.10 14.13
C VAL A 152 7.70 2.94 14.47
N ASN A 153 7.09 3.61 13.48
CA ASN A 153 5.85 4.38 13.64
C ASN A 153 4.61 3.49 13.40
N GLY A 154 4.78 2.26 12.92
CA GLY A 154 3.72 1.29 12.68
C GLY A 154 3.17 1.29 11.25
N ASN A 155 3.78 2.02 10.31
CA ASN A 155 3.39 1.94 8.90
C ASN A 155 3.98 0.65 8.31
N VAL A 156 3.18 -0.03 7.48
CA VAL A 156 3.63 -1.18 6.72
C VAL A 156 3.96 -0.73 5.32
N TRP A 157 5.18 -1.06 4.90
CA TRP A 157 5.79 -0.71 3.64
C TRP A 157 5.83 -1.91 2.72
N TYR A 158 5.71 -1.65 1.43
CA TYR A 158 5.82 -2.64 0.37
C TYR A 158 7.11 -2.42 -0.42
N PHE A 159 8.01 -3.40 -0.39
CA PHE A 159 9.33 -3.34 -1.02
C PHE A 159 9.41 -4.04 -2.38
N GLY A 160 8.29 -4.59 -2.85
CA GLY A 160 8.17 -5.28 -4.14
C GLY A 160 7.83 -6.75 -4.00
N GLU A 161 7.89 -7.46 -5.12
CA GLU A 161 7.38 -8.81 -5.30
C GLU A 161 8.20 -9.60 -6.32
N ASP A 162 8.25 -10.92 -6.08
CA ASP A 162 8.52 -11.89 -7.13
C ASP A 162 7.19 -12.54 -7.54
N VAL A 163 6.89 -12.56 -8.85
CA VAL A 163 5.62 -13.03 -9.42
C VAL A 163 5.86 -14.25 -10.31
N ASP A 164 5.04 -15.29 -10.16
CA ASP A 164 4.95 -16.44 -11.07
C ASP A 164 3.53 -16.52 -11.66
N ASN A 165 3.38 -16.20 -12.95
CA ASN A 165 2.10 -16.29 -13.66
C ASN A 165 1.96 -17.67 -14.33
N TYR A 166 0.76 -18.24 -14.28
CA TYR A 166 0.48 -19.57 -14.80
C TYR A 166 -0.62 -19.55 -15.88
N GLU A 167 -0.47 -20.42 -16.89
CA GLU A 167 -1.49 -20.67 -17.92
C GLU A 167 -1.45 -22.16 -18.30
N ASP A 168 -2.62 -22.83 -18.30
CA ASP A 168 -2.76 -24.27 -18.53
C ASP A 168 -1.86 -25.10 -17.59
N GLY A 169 -1.77 -24.67 -16.32
CA GLY A 169 -0.93 -25.28 -15.28
C GLY A 169 0.59 -25.19 -15.50
N LYS A 170 1.06 -24.29 -16.37
CA LYS A 170 2.49 -24.07 -16.63
C LYS A 170 2.90 -22.63 -16.32
N LEU A 171 4.11 -22.46 -15.80
CA LEU A 171 4.71 -21.14 -15.65
C LEU A 171 4.79 -20.46 -17.02
N LYS A 172 4.15 -19.31 -17.13
CA LYS A 172 4.04 -18.49 -18.33
C LYS A 172 5.12 -17.41 -18.35
N ASP A 173 5.16 -16.58 -17.31
CA ASP A 173 6.10 -15.46 -17.17
C ASP A 173 6.15 -14.95 -15.72
N HIS A 174 6.91 -13.87 -15.51
CA HIS A 174 7.09 -13.17 -14.23
C HIS A 174 6.68 -11.69 -14.34
N SER A 175 5.74 -11.37 -15.24
CA SER A 175 5.27 -9.99 -15.43
C SER A 175 4.67 -9.46 -14.12
N GLY A 176 4.93 -8.20 -13.80
CA GLY A 176 4.58 -7.60 -12.51
C GLY A 176 5.77 -7.52 -11.55
N ALA A 177 6.68 -8.51 -11.56
CA ALA A 177 7.78 -8.58 -10.60
C ALA A 177 8.66 -7.31 -10.56
N TRP A 178 8.85 -6.77 -9.36
CA TRP A 178 9.65 -5.58 -9.10
C TRP A 178 10.27 -5.61 -7.70
N LEU A 179 11.40 -4.93 -7.51
CA LEU A 179 12.02 -4.79 -6.18
C LEU A 179 12.52 -3.37 -6.00
N ALA A 180 12.22 -2.78 -4.84
CA ALA A 180 12.73 -1.49 -4.43
C ALA A 180 14.27 -1.40 -4.56
N GLY A 181 14.76 -0.30 -5.12
CA GLY A 181 16.18 -0.08 -5.40
C GLY A 181 16.67 -0.62 -6.75
N ILE A 182 15.85 -1.39 -7.48
CA ILE A 182 16.19 -1.89 -8.82
C ILE A 182 15.51 -1.01 -9.87
N ASN A 183 16.26 -0.57 -10.90
CA ASN A 183 15.73 0.21 -12.03
C ASN A 183 14.93 1.47 -11.64
N GLY A 184 15.25 2.07 -10.49
CA GLY A 184 14.56 3.26 -9.98
C GLY A 184 13.23 2.96 -9.27
N ALA A 185 12.91 1.68 -9.03
CA ALA A 185 11.74 1.31 -8.25
C ALA A 185 11.89 1.75 -6.78
N GLN A 186 10.80 2.21 -6.17
CA GLN A 186 10.75 2.73 -4.81
C GLN A 186 9.72 1.97 -3.99
N PRO A 187 9.97 1.73 -2.69
CA PRO A 187 8.96 1.17 -1.82
C PRO A 187 7.83 2.18 -1.58
N GLY A 188 6.62 1.67 -1.36
CA GLY A 188 5.44 2.47 -1.00
C GLY A 188 4.84 2.05 0.32
N PHE A 189 3.76 2.71 0.73
CA PHE A 189 2.99 2.31 1.90
C PHE A 189 1.93 1.29 1.49
N TRP A 190 1.95 0.10 2.09
CA TRP A 190 0.84 -0.84 1.98
C TRP A 190 -0.34 -0.39 2.85
N ILE A 191 -0.06 -0.07 4.12
CA ILE A 191 -1.04 0.45 5.06
C ILE A 191 -0.34 1.33 6.10
N LYS A 192 -0.88 2.51 6.38
CA LYS A 192 -0.32 3.40 7.41
C LYS A 192 -0.75 2.98 8.81
N ALA A 193 0.01 3.40 9.82
CA ALA A 193 -0.33 3.18 11.23
C ALA A 193 -1.66 3.84 11.61
N ASP A 194 -1.86 5.07 11.11
CA ASP A 194 -3.02 5.91 11.34
C ASP A 194 -3.63 6.36 10.01
N GLU A 195 -4.57 5.57 9.49
CA GLU A 195 -5.30 5.90 8.28
C GLU A 195 -6.27 7.05 8.51
N LYS A 196 -6.20 8.07 7.66
CA LYS A 196 -7.01 9.28 7.73
C LYS A 196 -7.75 9.50 6.42
N VAL A 197 -9.02 9.88 6.50
CA VAL A 197 -9.82 10.19 5.31
C VAL A 197 -9.13 11.27 4.48
N GLY A 198 -9.00 11.02 3.18
CA GLY A 198 -8.34 11.91 2.22
C GLY A 198 -6.84 11.69 2.07
N ASP A 199 -6.21 10.84 2.90
CA ASP A 199 -4.83 10.43 2.68
C ASP A 199 -4.70 9.74 1.33
N LYS A 200 -3.67 10.13 0.56
CA LYS A 200 -3.29 9.52 -0.70
C LYS A 200 -1.83 9.12 -0.66
N TYR A 201 -1.54 7.91 -1.12
CA TYR A 201 -0.17 7.41 -1.16
C TYR A 201 -0.02 6.34 -2.23
N ARG A 202 1.23 6.11 -2.65
CA ARG A 202 1.59 4.98 -3.50
C ARG A 202 1.80 3.74 -2.65
N GLN A 203 1.28 2.62 -3.13
CA GLN A 203 1.63 1.29 -2.64
C GLN A 203 2.87 0.79 -3.38
N GLU A 204 2.98 1.11 -4.67
CA GLU A 204 4.06 0.66 -5.53
C GLU A 204 4.62 1.79 -6.38
N TYR A 205 5.89 1.66 -6.74
CA TYR A 205 6.45 2.48 -7.80
C TYR A 205 7.61 1.78 -8.50
N ALA A 206 7.30 1.15 -9.63
CA ALA A 206 8.22 0.63 -10.62
C ALA A 206 7.69 1.05 -12.00
N LYS A 207 8.31 2.07 -12.60
CA LYS A 207 7.77 2.75 -13.78
C LYS A 207 7.40 1.80 -14.94
N GLY A 208 6.13 1.79 -15.32
CA GLY A 208 5.59 0.96 -16.40
C GLY A 208 5.48 -0.53 -16.07
N ILE A 209 5.72 -0.91 -14.81
CA ILE A 209 5.63 -2.28 -14.30
C ILE A 209 4.57 -2.38 -13.21
N ALA A 210 4.65 -1.51 -12.20
CA ALA A 210 3.82 -1.53 -10.99
C ALA A 210 3.70 -0.08 -10.46
N GLU A 211 2.50 0.50 -10.41
CA GLU A 211 2.33 1.93 -10.06
C GLU A 211 1.08 2.19 -9.18
N ASP A 212 0.74 1.21 -8.35
CA ASP A 212 -0.50 1.23 -7.59
C ASP A 212 -0.53 2.32 -6.52
N SER A 213 -1.71 2.92 -6.40
CA SER A 213 -1.98 4.06 -5.54
C SER A 213 -3.31 3.89 -4.84
N ARG A 214 -3.42 4.55 -3.68
CA ARG A 214 -4.59 4.47 -2.82
C ARG A 214 -5.02 5.83 -2.29
N GLU A 215 -6.33 5.94 -2.05
CA GLU A 215 -6.97 6.99 -1.29
C GLU A 215 -7.81 6.39 -0.16
N ILE A 216 -7.73 6.97 1.03
CA ILE A 216 -8.58 6.57 2.16
C ILE A 216 -9.92 7.29 2.06
N LEU A 217 -10.98 6.55 1.76
CA LEU A 217 -12.32 7.11 1.60
C LEU A 217 -13.07 7.24 2.92
N ALA A 218 -12.89 6.27 3.82
CA ALA A 218 -13.60 6.27 5.10
C ALA A 218 -12.86 5.46 6.16
N VAL A 219 -13.05 5.83 7.42
CA VAL A 219 -12.54 5.11 8.59
C VAL A 219 -13.70 4.82 9.55
N LYS A 220 -13.46 3.94 10.54
CA LYS A 220 -14.46 3.54 11.54
C LYS A 220 -15.75 2.98 10.92
N GLN A 221 -15.62 2.35 9.76
CA GLN A 221 -16.74 1.73 9.07
C GLN A 221 -17.17 0.44 9.79
N THR A 222 -18.44 0.10 9.62
CA THR A 222 -18.96 -1.24 9.95
C THR A 222 -19.15 -2.00 8.64
N VAL A 223 -18.52 -3.16 8.50
CA VAL A 223 -18.56 -4.00 7.30
C VAL A 223 -19.15 -5.35 7.65
N LYS A 224 -20.07 -5.85 6.83
CA LYS A 224 -20.69 -7.17 7.02
C LYS A 224 -20.34 -8.06 5.83
N ILE A 225 -19.80 -9.23 6.11
CA ILE A 225 -19.50 -10.29 5.14
C ILE A 225 -20.09 -11.62 5.63
N GLY A 226 -19.90 -12.69 4.86
CA GLY A 226 -20.39 -14.03 5.23
C GLY A 226 -19.95 -14.53 6.62
N LEU A 227 -18.78 -14.12 7.10
CA LEU A 227 -18.24 -14.52 8.41
C LEU A 227 -18.81 -13.74 9.61
N GLY A 228 -19.39 -12.56 9.38
CA GLY A 228 -19.87 -11.72 10.47
C GLY A 228 -19.89 -10.23 10.14
N THR A 229 -20.07 -9.44 11.20
CA THR A 229 -20.04 -7.97 11.14
C THR A 229 -18.82 -7.49 11.90
N TYR A 230 -17.99 -6.69 11.24
CA TYR A 230 -16.76 -6.12 11.78
C TYR A 230 -16.91 -4.61 11.90
N ASN A 231 -16.39 -4.05 12.98
CA ASN A 231 -16.32 -2.62 13.20
C ASN A 231 -14.87 -2.15 13.05
N ASP A 232 -14.68 -0.84 13.11
CA ASP A 232 -13.36 -0.21 12.96
C ASP A 232 -12.66 -0.68 11.68
N CYS A 233 -13.36 -0.53 10.56
CA CYS A 233 -12.83 -0.80 9.24
C CYS A 233 -12.43 0.48 8.51
N VAL A 234 -11.42 0.37 7.65
CA VAL A 234 -10.97 1.39 6.70
C VAL A 234 -11.45 0.98 5.32
N LYS A 235 -12.11 1.91 4.63
CA LYS A 235 -12.45 1.79 3.21
C LYS A 235 -11.42 2.57 2.41
N THR A 236 -10.82 1.91 1.44
CA THR A 236 -9.87 2.51 0.51
C THR A 236 -10.47 2.54 -0.90
N TYR A 237 -9.94 3.42 -1.73
CA TYR A 237 -10.08 3.40 -3.18
C TYR A 237 -8.69 3.23 -3.76
N ASP A 238 -8.49 2.12 -4.48
CA ASP A 238 -7.21 1.73 -5.03
C ASP A 238 -7.28 1.81 -6.55
N TRP A 239 -6.21 2.26 -7.19
CA TRP A 239 -6.11 2.40 -8.64
C TRP A 239 -4.67 2.36 -9.13
N THR A 240 -4.50 2.16 -10.43
CA THR A 240 -3.21 2.26 -11.10
C THR A 240 -3.30 3.13 -12.36
N PRO A 241 -2.26 3.91 -12.71
CA PRO A 241 -2.23 4.61 -13.99
C PRO A 241 -1.96 3.66 -15.17
N LEU A 242 -1.58 2.40 -14.92
CA LEU A 242 -1.25 1.41 -15.94
C LEU A 242 -2.49 0.80 -16.59
N ASP A 243 -3.58 0.72 -15.84
CA ASP A 243 -4.89 0.27 -16.29
C ASP A 243 -6.00 1.19 -15.73
N PRO A 244 -6.65 2.01 -16.58
CA PRO A 244 -7.74 2.89 -16.15
C PRO A 244 -8.97 2.19 -15.59
N GLU A 245 -9.20 0.90 -15.91
CA GLU A 245 -10.36 0.15 -15.43
C GLU A 245 -10.09 -0.55 -14.09
N ALA A 246 -8.81 -0.79 -13.75
CA ALA A 246 -8.38 -1.34 -12.46
C ALA A 246 -8.64 -0.33 -11.33
N LYS A 247 -9.82 -0.43 -10.74
CA LYS A 247 -10.32 0.42 -9.66
C LYS A 247 -11.10 -0.42 -8.67
N GLU A 248 -10.74 -0.31 -7.40
CA GLU A 248 -11.30 -1.18 -6.38
C GLU A 248 -11.67 -0.42 -5.11
N TYR A 249 -12.64 -0.96 -4.38
CA TYR A 249 -12.80 -0.67 -2.96
C TYR A 249 -12.28 -1.82 -2.13
N LYS A 250 -11.34 -1.54 -1.21
CA LYS A 250 -10.86 -2.51 -0.23
C LYS A 250 -11.30 -2.13 1.17
N TYR A 251 -11.59 -3.14 1.99
CA TYR A 251 -12.06 -2.99 3.35
C TYR A 251 -11.15 -3.75 4.32
N TYR A 252 -10.33 -3.01 5.07
CA TYR A 252 -9.45 -3.58 6.10
C TYR A 252 -10.06 -3.36 7.48
N CYS A 253 -10.17 -4.39 8.31
CA CYS A 253 -10.83 -4.29 9.62
C CYS A 253 -9.87 -4.66 10.76
N SER A 254 -9.83 -3.88 11.83
CA SER A 254 -8.84 -4.05 12.91
C SER A 254 -9.07 -5.29 13.78
N GLU A 255 -10.33 -5.72 13.90
CA GLU A 255 -10.75 -6.93 14.61
C GLU A 255 -10.10 -8.18 13.99
N VAL A 256 -10.01 -8.23 12.65
CA VAL A 256 -9.31 -9.29 11.92
C VAL A 256 -7.81 -8.95 11.81
N GLY A 257 -7.47 -7.68 11.62
CA GLY A 257 -6.13 -7.23 11.25
C GLY A 257 -5.75 -7.71 9.85
N ALA A 258 -6.70 -7.66 8.91
CA ALA A 258 -6.50 -7.94 7.49
C ALA A 258 -7.64 -7.33 6.66
N LEU A 259 -7.52 -7.44 5.34
CA LEU A 259 -8.62 -7.26 4.40
C LEU A 259 -9.77 -8.21 4.76
N VAL A 260 -11.01 -7.76 4.65
CA VAL A 260 -12.21 -8.60 4.81
C VAL A 260 -13.06 -8.68 3.55
N MET A 261 -12.97 -7.67 2.68
CA MET A 261 -13.75 -7.57 1.46
C MET A 261 -13.04 -6.67 0.45
N GLU A 262 -13.15 -7.03 -0.81
CA GLU A 262 -12.77 -6.22 -1.95
C GLU A 262 -13.88 -6.20 -2.99
N THR A 263 -14.05 -5.08 -3.67
CA THR A 263 -15.01 -4.91 -4.76
C THR A 263 -14.34 -4.26 -5.97
N ASP A 264 -14.37 -4.94 -7.11
CA ASP A 264 -14.01 -4.40 -8.42
C ASP A 264 -15.09 -3.42 -8.88
N LEU A 265 -14.72 -2.19 -9.23
CA LEU A 265 -15.67 -1.15 -9.59
C LEU A 265 -16.08 -1.17 -11.07
N SER A 266 -15.42 -1.98 -11.90
CA SER A 266 -15.78 -2.14 -13.30
C SER A 266 -17.05 -2.99 -13.47
N ASN A 267 -17.22 -4.03 -12.63
CA ASN A 267 -18.29 -5.03 -12.72
C ASN A 267 -19.07 -5.23 -11.40
N ASN A 268 -18.58 -4.72 -10.26
CA ASN A 268 -19.09 -4.97 -8.90
C ASN A 268 -18.90 -6.39 -8.37
N ASP A 269 -18.01 -7.19 -8.96
CA ASP A 269 -17.58 -8.46 -8.41
C ASP A 269 -16.91 -8.23 -7.06
N THR A 270 -17.12 -9.18 -6.15
CA THR A 270 -16.69 -9.04 -4.76
C THR A 270 -16.09 -10.34 -4.27
N ILE A 271 -14.91 -10.23 -3.66
CA ILE A 271 -14.26 -11.32 -2.96
C ILE A 271 -14.27 -11.00 -1.46
N GLU A 272 -14.66 -11.97 -0.66
CA GLU A 272 -14.74 -11.83 0.80
C GLU A 272 -13.84 -12.83 1.51
N LEU A 273 -13.36 -12.43 2.69
CA LEU A 273 -12.67 -13.32 3.62
C LEU A 273 -13.57 -14.50 4.02
N LYS A 274 -13.08 -15.72 3.83
CA LYS A 274 -13.73 -16.97 4.25
C LYS A 274 -13.05 -17.63 5.44
N SER A 275 -11.77 -17.36 5.71
CA SER A 275 -11.14 -17.76 6.97
C SER A 275 -9.89 -16.94 7.28
N ALA A 276 -9.59 -16.78 8.57
CA ALA A 276 -8.36 -16.19 9.07
C ALA A 276 -7.87 -17.01 10.27
N ASN A 277 -6.76 -17.74 10.11
CA ASN A 277 -6.16 -18.59 11.14
C ASN A 277 -4.72 -18.18 11.42
#